data_AF-W1W0K2-F1
#
_entry.id   AF-W1W0K2-F1
#
_cell.length_a   1.000
_cell.length_b   1.000
_cell.length_c   1.000
_cell.angle_alpha   90.00
_cell.angle_beta   90.00
_cell.angle_gamma   90.00
#
_symmetry.space_group_name_H-M   'P 1'
#
loop_
_entity.id
_entity.type
_entity.pdbx_description
1 polymer ?
#
loop_
_entity_poly.entity_id
_entity_poly.type
_entity_poly.pdbx_seq_one_letter_code
_entity_poly.pdbx_strand_id
1 'polypeptide(L)'
;MLKRDENKFCWCSNGKIGLPKDSIEDAIQDYLNDVEDKNSITDSIGIVNPLFLVHELSGRHAMDEVIMYNLPQVMYDISSDYMRQFDWNQIKEVHIEELGKELSKVYNDWEKRHGYDKQSYIVFTDEAETYYISDYIK
;
A
#
# COMPACT_ATOMS: atom_id res chain seq x y z
N MET A 1 0.95 0.56 6.21
CA MET A 1 2.24 -0.06 5.85
C MET A 1 2.55 0.16 4.38
N LEU A 2 3.84 0.28 4.03
CA LEU A 2 4.29 0.30 2.64
C LEU A 2 4.45 -1.14 2.14
N LYS A 3 3.87 -1.47 1.00
CA LYS A 3 3.96 -2.80 0.39
C LYS A 3 4.50 -2.68 -1.03
N ARG A 4 5.59 -3.40 -1.32
CA ARG A 4 6.13 -3.50 -2.68
C ARG A 4 5.13 -4.21 -3.58
N ASP A 5 4.93 -3.66 -4.77
CA ASP A 5 4.18 -4.33 -5.83
C ASP A 5 5.16 -4.80 -6.91
N GLU A 6 5.48 -6.10 -6.87
CA GLU A 6 6.42 -6.76 -7.80
C GLU A 6 5.90 -6.79 -9.24
N ASN A 7 4.63 -6.45 -9.47
CA ASN A 7 4.02 -6.41 -10.81
C ASN A 7 3.93 -4.99 -11.38
N LYS A 8 4.46 -3.99 -10.66
CA LYS A 8 4.51 -2.60 -11.10
C LYS A 8 5.94 -2.15 -11.28
N PHE A 9 6.22 -1.42 -12.36
CA PHE A 9 7.58 -1.05 -12.72
C PHE A 9 7.69 0.46 -12.96
N CYS A 10 8.66 1.09 -12.31
CA CYS A 10 9.01 2.48 -12.51
C CYS A 10 10.41 2.54 -13.11
N TRP A 11 10.61 3.35 -14.15
CA TRP A 11 11.96 3.69 -14.59
C TRP A 11 12.58 4.77 -13.70
N CYS A 12 13.88 4.74 -13.55
CA CYS A 12 14.68 5.74 -12.85
C CYS A 12 15.90 6.11 -13.68
N SER A 13 16.05 7.40 -14.00
CA SER A 13 17.20 7.94 -14.71
C SER A 13 17.52 9.36 -14.24
N ASN A 14 18.79 9.64 -13.92
CA ASN A 14 19.26 10.97 -13.57
C ASN A 14 18.42 11.70 -12.51
N GLY A 15 17.93 10.96 -11.49
CA GLY A 15 17.09 11.50 -10.42
C GLY A 15 15.63 11.76 -10.80
N LYS A 16 15.22 11.42 -12.02
CA LYS A 16 13.81 11.38 -12.46
C LYS A 16 13.27 9.96 -12.33
N ILE A 17 11.97 9.86 -12.08
CA ILE A 17 11.25 8.61 -11.88
C ILE A 17 9.95 8.63 -12.68
N GLY A 18 9.69 7.55 -13.41
CA GLY A 18 8.44 7.34 -14.13
C GLY A 18 7.26 6.96 -13.25
N LEU A 19 6.05 7.10 -13.78
CA LEU A 19 4.85 6.55 -13.14
C LEU A 19 4.88 5.01 -13.18
N PRO A 20 4.29 4.31 -12.18
CA PRO A 20 4.17 2.86 -12.17
C PRO A 20 3.47 2.33 -13.43
N LYS A 21 4.11 1.38 -14.12
CA LYS A 21 3.60 0.68 -15.30
C LYS A 21 3.38 -0.81 -15.01
N ASP A 22 2.59 -1.46 -15.86
CA ASP A 22 2.21 -2.88 -15.74
C ASP A 22 3.29 -3.85 -16.23
N SER A 23 4.31 -3.35 -16.93
CA SER A 23 5.41 -4.16 -17.47
C SER A 23 6.72 -3.36 -17.52
N ILE A 24 7.83 -4.08 -17.64
CA ILE A 24 9.16 -3.48 -17.84
C ILE A 24 9.20 -2.76 -19.20
N GLU A 25 8.63 -3.39 -20.24
CA GLU A 25 8.51 -2.84 -21.58
C GLU A 25 7.80 -1.48 -21.57
N ASP A 26 6.65 -1.38 -20.87
CA ASP A 26 5.90 -0.14 -20.76
C ASP A 26 6.67 0.93 -19.97
N ALA A 27 7.42 0.53 -18.94
CA ALA A 27 8.27 1.45 -18.19
C ALA A 27 9.41 2.00 -19.05
N ILE A 28 10.05 1.15 -19.85
CA ILE A 28 11.09 1.57 -20.81
C ILE A 28 10.49 2.48 -21.87
N GLN A 29 9.33 2.12 -22.42
CA GLN A 29 8.66 2.95 -23.44
C GLN A 29 8.26 4.32 -22.90
N ASP A 30 7.81 4.39 -21.64
CA ASP A 30 7.53 5.63 -20.93
C ASP A 30 8.79 6.49 -20.77
N TYR A 31 9.92 5.90 -20.36
CA TYR A 31 11.21 6.58 -20.32
C TYR A 31 11.59 7.16 -21.67
N LEU A 32 11.53 6.35 -22.74
CA LEU A 32 11.86 6.81 -24.09
C LEU A 32 10.97 7.96 -24.54
N ASN A 33 9.71 8.01 -24.09
CA ASN A 33 8.78 9.09 -24.40
C ASN A 33 9.03 10.35 -23.55
N ASP A 34 9.53 10.22 -22.32
CA ASP A 34 9.89 11.34 -21.43
C ASP A 34 11.17 12.06 -21.88
N VAL A 35 12.10 11.35 -22.51
CA VAL A 35 13.35 11.92 -22.99
C VAL A 35 13.13 12.82 -24.22
N GLU A 36 13.31 14.14 -24.03
CA GLU A 36 13.22 15.15 -25.10
C GLU A 36 14.33 15.01 -26.15
N ASP A 37 15.61 14.91 -25.72
CA ASP A 37 16.75 14.72 -26.62
C ASP A 37 17.08 13.24 -26.78
N LYS A 38 16.75 12.68 -27.94
CA LYS A 38 17.00 11.27 -28.24
C LYS A 38 18.49 10.88 -28.20
N ASN A 39 19.42 11.82 -28.35
CA ASN A 39 20.85 11.53 -28.20
C ASN A 39 21.28 11.32 -26.73
N SER A 40 20.42 11.68 -25.77
CA SER A 40 20.65 11.48 -24.33
C SER A 40 20.12 10.14 -23.80
N ILE A 41 19.49 9.33 -24.68
CA ILE A 41 19.04 7.98 -24.32
C ILE A 41 20.27 7.12 -24.07
N THR A 42 20.31 6.51 -22.88
CA THR A 42 21.33 5.52 -22.52
C THR A 42 20.94 4.14 -23.01
N ASP A 43 21.92 3.26 -23.24
CA ASP A 43 21.66 1.86 -23.65
C ASP A 43 20.94 1.03 -22.57
N SER A 44 21.02 1.49 -21.32
CA SER A 44 20.41 0.86 -20.16
C SER A 44 19.67 1.85 -19.28
N ILE A 45 18.70 1.37 -18.52
CA ILE A 45 17.85 2.16 -17.63
C ILE A 45 17.67 1.43 -16.29
N GLY A 46 17.56 2.19 -15.19
CA GLY A 46 17.20 1.62 -13.89
C GLY A 46 15.70 1.34 -13.83
N ILE A 47 15.31 0.16 -13.40
CA ILE A 47 13.91 -0.22 -13.16
C ILE A 47 13.75 -0.65 -11.71
N VAL A 48 12.66 -0.23 -11.08
CA VAL A 48 12.38 -0.53 -9.68
C VAL A 48 10.88 -0.70 -9.45
N ASN A 49 10.54 -1.65 -8.59
CA ASN A 49 9.16 -1.85 -8.15
C ASN A 49 8.79 -0.83 -7.04
N PRO A 50 7.72 -0.05 -7.20
CA PRO A 50 7.30 0.92 -6.20
C PRO A 50 6.70 0.23 -4.96
N LEU A 51 6.74 0.94 -3.82
CA LEU A 51 6.00 0.59 -2.62
C LEU A 51 4.73 1.43 -2.53
N PHE A 52 3.58 0.79 -2.48
CA PHE A 52 2.29 1.43 -2.29
C PHE A 52 1.92 1.51 -0.82
N LEU A 53 1.26 2.60 -0.44
CA LEU A 53 0.64 2.72 0.87
C LEU A 53 -0.59 1.80 0.95
N VAL A 54 -0.60 0.88 1.92
CA VAL A 54 -1.75 0.05 2.28
C VAL A 54 -2.14 0.37 3.72
N HIS A 55 -3.41 0.65 3.97
CA HIS A 55 -3.89 1.01 5.30
C HIS A 55 -3.86 -0.19 6.24
N GLU A 56 -3.11 -0.08 7.34
CA GLU A 56 -3.09 -1.03 8.44
C GLU A 56 -3.81 -0.44 9.64
N LEU A 57 -5.00 -0.96 9.93
CA LEU A 57 -5.84 -0.50 11.01
C LEU A 57 -5.52 -1.29 12.28
N SER A 58 -5.47 -0.59 13.41
CA SER A 58 -5.24 -1.21 14.70
C SER A 58 -6.54 -1.81 15.22
N GLY A 59 -6.61 -3.15 15.30
CA GLY A 59 -7.73 -3.84 15.94
C GLY A 59 -7.95 -3.37 17.39
N ARG A 60 -6.86 -3.09 18.11
CA ARG A 60 -6.90 -2.51 19.46
C ARG A 60 -7.61 -1.16 19.50
N HIS A 61 -7.18 -0.19 18.69
CA HIS A 61 -7.85 1.10 18.66
C HIS A 61 -9.30 0.99 18.21
N ALA A 62 -9.61 0.11 17.24
CA ALA A 62 -10.98 -0.11 16.81
C ALA A 62 -11.87 -0.61 17.95
N MET A 63 -11.37 -1.52 18.78
CA MET A 63 -12.10 -2.02 19.95
C MET A 63 -12.24 -0.95 21.03
N ASP A 64 -11.19 -0.17 21.29
CA ASP A 64 -11.24 0.95 22.24
C ASP A 64 -12.33 1.96 21.83
N GLU A 65 -12.38 2.34 20.56
CA GLU A 65 -13.40 3.25 20.02
C GLU A 65 -14.82 2.67 20.15
N VAL A 66 -14.99 1.37 19.87
CA VAL A 66 -16.29 0.72 20.01
C VAL A 66 -16.76 0.72 21.46
N ILE A 67 -15.88 0.33 22.39
CA ILE A 67 -16.22 0.18 23.80
C ILE A 67 -16.51 1.53 24.44
N MET A 68 -15.68 2.54 24.15
CA MET A 68 -15.73 3.84 24.82
C MET A 68 -16.75 4.79 24.22
N TYR A 69 -17.01 4.72 22.91
CA TYR A 69 -17.78 5.77 22.22
C TYR A 69 -18.97 5.26 21.41
N ASN A 70 -18.94 4.03 20.90
CA ASN A 70 -20.00 3.55 19.99
C ASN A 70 -21.05 2.66 20.67
N LEU A 71 -20.71 2.00 21.79
CA LEU A 71 -21.66 1.19 22.54
C LEU A 71 -22.45 2.07 23.53
N PRO A 72 -23.80 2.09 23.45
CA PRO A 72 -24.62 2.80 24.42
C PRO A 72 -24.39 2.27 25.84
N GLN A 73 -24.23 3.16 26.81
CA GLN A 73 -24.01 2.81 28.22
C GLN A 73 -25.03 1.79 28.75
N VAL A 74 -26.30 1.92 28.32
CA VAL A 74 -27.39 1.01 28.70
C VAL A 74 -27.11 -0.46 28.35
N MET A 75 -26.35 -0.74 27.28
CA MET A 75 -26.02 -2.13 26.91
C MET A 75 -25.14 -2.81 27.96
N TYR A 76 -24.22 -2.08 28.59
CA TYR A 76 -23.39 -2.59 29.67
C TYR A 76 -24.18 -2.78 30.97
N ASP A 77 -25.16 -1.90 31.21
CA ASP A 77 -25.96 -1.91 32.43
C ASP A 77 -26.97 -3.06 32.46
N ILE A 78 -27.42 -3.53 31.28
CA ILE A 78 -28.50 -4.55 31.18
C ILE A 78 -28.00 -5.95 30.82
N SER A 79 -26.74 -6.13 30.40
CA SER A 79 -26.22 -7.45 30.01
C SER A 79 -24.77 -7.66 30.43
N SER A 80 -24.52 -8.86 30.97
CA SER A 80 -23.16 -9.38 31.24
C SER A 80 -22.51 -9.99 30.01
N ASP A 81 -23.23 -10.11 28.90
CA ASP A 81 -22.79 -10.86 27.72
C ASP A 81 -21.92 -10.00 26.78
N TYR A 82 -21.96 -8.68 26.95
CA TYR A 82 -21.08 -7.77 26.23
C TYR A 82 -19.72 -7.65 26.92
N MET A 83 -18.68 -7.66 26.12
CA MET A 83 -17.30 -7.44 26.56
C MET A 83 -17.14 -6.04 27.14
N ARG A 84 -16.79 -5.95 28.42
CA ARG A 84 -16.61 -4.67 29.12
C ARG A 84 -15.15 -4.24 29.06
N GLN A 85 -14.90 -2.99 29.40
CA GLN A 85 -13.54 -2.45 29.49
C GLN A 85 -12.61 -3.30 30.38
N PHE A 86 -13.12 -3.87 31.47
CA PHE A 86 -12.32 -4.71 32.38
C PHE A 86 -12.03 -6.12 31.82
N ASP A 87 -12.81 -6.58 30.84
CA ASP A 87 -12.61 -7.88 30.17
C ASP A 87 -11.51 -7.83 29.11
N TRP A 88 -10.96 -6.65 28.86
CA TRP A 88 -9.90 -6.41 27.90
C TRP A 88 -8.71 -7.36 28.04
N ASN A 89 -8.32 -7.64 29.28
CA ASN A 89 -7.19 -8.51 29.59
C ASN A 89 -7.45 -10.00 29.26
N GLN A 90 -8.69 -10.37 28.93
CA GLN A 90 -9.06 -11.73 28.53
C GLN A 90 -8.90 -11.95 27.02
N ILE A 91 -8.74 -10.87 26.25
CA ILE A 91 -8.62 -10.91 24.80
C ILE A 91 -7.19 -11.28 24.43
N LYS A 92 -7.05 -12.34 23.65
CA LYS A 92 -5.74 -12.78 23.17
C LYS A 92 -5.26 -11.82 22.07
N GLU A 93 -3.96 -11.50 22.07
CA GLU A 93 -3.36 -10.68 21.02
C GLU A 93 -3.64 -11.22 19.61
N VAL A 94 -3.67 -12.54 19.42
CA VAL A 94 -3.99 -13.16 18.12
C VAL A 94 -5.39 -12.78 17.61
N HIS A 95 -6.36 -12.55 18.49
CA HIS A 95 -7.70 -12.09 18.09
C HIS A 95 -7.69 -10.60 17.73
N ILE A 96 -6.86 -9.81 18.41
CA ILE A 96 -6.69 -8.37 18.12
C ILE A 96 -6.02 -8.16 16.76
N GLU A 97 -4.99 -8.98 16.47
CA GLU A 97 -4.33 -9.01 15.17
C GLU A 97 -5.28 -9.46 14.05
N GLU A 98 -6.10 -10.49 14.29
CA GLU A 98 -7.14 -10.94 13.36
C GLU A 98 -8.11 -9.81 13.03
N LEU A 99 -8.66 -9.14 14.04
CA LEU A 99 -9.57 -8.01 13.83
C LEU A 99 -8.91 -6.88 13.03
N GLY A 100 -7.67 -6.52 13.36
CA GLY A 100 -6.91 -5.51 12.61
C GLY A 100 -6.77 -5.85 11.13
N LYS A 101 -6.41 -7.11 10.82
CA LYS A 101 -6.27 -7.61 9.44
C LYS A 101 -7.59 -7.55 8.67
N GLU A 102 -8.69 -8.03 9.27
CA GLU A 102 -10.00 -8.01 8.63
C GLU A 102 -10.52 -6.58 8.41
N LEU A 103 -10.38 -5.69 9.40
CA LEU A 103 -10.74 -4.27 9.27
C LEU A 103 -9.93 -3.59 8.17
N SER A 104 -8.62 -3.81 8.14
CA SER A 104 -7.75 -3.31 7.07
C SER A 104 -8.23 -3.74 5.70
N LYS A 105 -8.50 -5.03 5.51
CA LYS A 105 -8.98 -5.55 4.23
C LYS A 105 -10.28 -4.86 3.81
N VAL A 106 -11.27 -4.83 4.70
CA VAL A 106 -12.58 -4.20 4.42
C VAL A 106 -12.43 -2.72 4.08
N TYR A 107 -11.59 -1.99 4.83
CA TYR A 107 -11.35 -0.56 4.64
C TYR A 107 -10.69 -0.26 3.29
N ASN A 108 -9.58 -0.93 2.97
CA ASN A 108 -8.90 -0.74 1.68
C ASN A 108 -9.80 -1.13 0.50
N ASP A 109 -10.58 -2.21 0.62
CA ASP A 109 -11.53 -2.61 -0.43
C ASP A 109 -12.66 -1.58 -0.58
N TRP A 110 -13.12 -0.97 0.52
CA TRP A 110 -14.13 0.09 0.49
C TRP A 110 -13.61 1.35 -0.19
N GLU A 111 -12.38 1.79 0.13
CA GLU A 111 -11.77 2.94 -0.55
C GLU A 111 -11.64 2.72 -2.05
N LYS A 112 -11.22 1.52 -2.48
CA LYS A 112 -11.16 1.15 -3.90
C LYS A 112 -12.52 1.21 -4.58
N ARG A 113 -13.56 0.64 -3.96
CA ARG A 113 -14.93 0.67 -4.51
C ARG A 113 -15.47 2.08 -4.72
N HIS A 114 -15.04 3.03 -3.90
CA HIS A 114 -15.52 4.41 -3.92
C HIS A 114 -14.52 5.40 -4.54
N GLY A 115 -13.38 4.93 -5.06
CA GLY A 115 -12.37 5.78 -5.67
C GLY A 115 -11.62 6.69 -4.69
N TYR A 116 -11.60 6.34 -3.41
CA TYR A 116 -10.82 7.03 -2.38
C TYR A 116 -9.39 6.53 -2.27
N ASP A 117 -9.08 5.37 -2.88
CA ASP A 117 -7.71 4.86 -3.07
C ASP A 117 -6.96 5.79 -4.03
N LYS A 118 -6.45 6.89 -3.48
CA LYS A 118 -5.47 7.74 -4.15
C LYS A 118 -4.13 7.05 -4.02
N GLN A 119 -3.83 6.19 -5.00
CA GLN A 119 -2.58 5.44 -5.09
C GLN A 119 -1.38 6.37 -4.86
N SER A 120 -0.85 6.31 -3.65
CA SER A 120 0.36 7.02 -3.23
C SER A 120 1.45 5.97 -3.12
N TYR A 121 2.58 6.23 -3.77
CA TYR A 121 3.69 5.29 -3.82
C TYR A 121 5.03 5.98 -3.57
N ILE A 122 5.98 5.19 -3.10
CA ILE A 122 7.37 5.59 -2.87
C ILE A 122 8.26 4.66 -3.69
N VAL A 123 9.33 5.22 -4.24
CA VAL A 123 10.37 4.49 -4.96
C VAL A 123 11.71 4.76 -4.28
N PHE A 124 12.47 3.69 -4.03
CA PHE A 124 13.84 3.74 -3.55
C PHE A 124 14.78 3.51 -4.73
N THR A 125 15.42 4.58 -5.22
CA THR A 125 16.20 4.52 -6.47
C THR A 125 17.50 3.75 -6.33
N ASP A 126 17.98 3.54 -5.11
CA ASP A 126 19.13 2.70 -4.77
C ASP A 126 18.83 1.19 -4.90
N GLU A 127 17.56 0.81 -4.97
CA GLU A 127 17.12 -0.56 -5.26
C GLU A 127 16.88 -0.82 -6.75
N ALA A 128 17.15 0.16 -7.61
CA ALA A 128 16.92 0.02 -9.04
C ALA A 128 17.91 -0.98 -9.66
N GLU A 129 17.35 -1.92 -10.42
CA GLU A 129 18.12 -2.86 -11.22
C GLU A 129 18.32 -2.31 -12.62
N THR A 130 19.49 -2.59 -13.22
CA THR A 130 19.81 -2.13 -14.57
C THR A 130 19.25 -3.07 -15.62
N TYR A 131 18.45 -2.53 -16.55
CA TYR A 131 17.91 -3.24 -17.70
C TYR A 131 18.42 -2.63 -19.00
N TYR A 132 18.80 -3.47 -19.97
CA TYR A 132 19.22 -3.02 -21.30
C TYR A 132 18.01 -2.81 -22.20
N ILE A 133 17.91 -1.64 -22.83
CA ILE A 133 16.75 -1.26 -23.65
C ILE A 133 16.60 -2.20 -24.86
N SER A 134 17.72 -2.63 -25.44
CA SER A 134 17.77 -3.53 -26.59
C SER A 134 17.12 -4.90 -26.36
N ASP A 135 17.00 -5.33 -25.11
CA ASP A 135 16.40 -6.63 -24.78
C ASP A 135 14.88 -6.61 -24.90
N TYR A 136 14.27 -5.41 -24.80
CA TYR A 136 12.83 -5.21 -24.70
C TYR A 136 12.23 -4.50 -25.92
N ILE A 137 13.01 -3.65 -26.59
CA ILE A 137 12.56 -2.85 -27.73
C ILE A 137 13.44 -3.17 -28.93
N LYS A 138 12.80 -3.61 -30.02
CA LYS A 138 13.44 -4.00 -31.29
C LYS A 138 13.31 -2.94 -32.37
#